data_AF-A0A800BSF5-F1
#
_entry.id   AF-A0A800BSF5-F1
#
_cell.length_a   1.000
_cell.length_b   1.000
_cell.length_c   1.000
_cell.angle_alpha   90.00
_cell.angle_beta   90.00
_cell.angle_gamma   90.00
#
_symmetry.space_group_name_H-M   'P 1'
#
loop_
_entity.id
_entity.type
_entity.pdbx_description
1 polymer ?
#
loop_
_entity_poly.entity_id
_entity_poly.type
_entity_poly.pdbx_seq_one_letter_code
_entity_poly.pdbx_strand_id
1 'polypeptide(L)'
;EMARAFYLQAAYKYDHPEIYGPQDSTLNLSRASMAKVYASEVAVMAANRAMELMGSYGYAHDYHLEKYWRDGKIMQLWLGGAQLGRLDVIRGYYPHKL
;
A
#
# COMPACT_ATOMS: atom_id res chain seq x y z
N GLU A 1 -8.80 -8.92 2.31
CA GLU A 1 -8.52 -9.30 3.71
C GLU A 1 -7.07 -9.15 4.18
N MET A 2 -6.07 -9.85 3.64
CA MET A 2 -4.70 -9.76 4.19
C MET A 2 -4.13 -8.33 4.18
N ALA A 3 -4.36 -7.54 3.12
CA ALA A 3 -3.96 -6.14 3.05
C ALA A 3 -4.57 -5.28 4.18
N ARG A 4 -5.85 -5.52 4.49
CA ARG A 4 -6.55 -4.83 5.57
C ARG A 4 -5.96 -5.22 6.93
N ALA A 5 -5.76 -6.52 7.17
CA ALA A 5 -5.17 -7.01 8.41
C ALA A 5 -3.78 -6.42 8.64
N PHE A 6 -2.95 -6.36 7.60
CA PHE A 6 -1.61 -5.80 7.69
C PHE A 6 -1.63 -4.28 7.94
N TYR A 7 -2.52 -3.54 7.28
CA TYR A 7 -2.69 -2.11 7.52
C TYR A 7 -3.13 -1.81 8.95
N LEU A 8 -4.11 -2.57 9.48
CA LEU A 8 -4.57 -2.42 10.85
C LEU A 8 -3.48 -2.80 11.87
N GLN A 9 -2.69 -3.83 11.57
CA GLN A 9 -1.54 -4.18 12.41
C GLN A 9 -0.49 -3.07 12.44
N ALA A 10 -0.23 -2.42 11.30
CA ALA A 10 0.67 -1.27 11.24
C ALA A 10 0.12 -0.09 12.04
N ALA A 11 -1.17 0.25 11.88
CA ALA A 11 -1.83 1.30 12.66
C ALA A 11 -1.76 1.03 14.17
N TYR A 12 -2.09 -0.20 14.60
CA TYR A 12 -1.98 -0.61 16.00
C TYR A 12 -0.58 -0.38 16.56
N LYS A 13 0.47 -0.68 15.80
CA LYS A 13 1.85 -0.45 16.24
C LYS A 13 2.19 1.04 16.36
N TYR A 14 1.64 1.88 15.49
CA TYR A 14 1.82 3.33 15.53
C TYR A 14 1.13 3.98 16.74
N ASP A 15 -0.01 3.43 17.13
CA ASP A 15 -0.80 3.93 18.27
C ASP A 15 -0.20 3.53 19.63
N HIS A 16 0.71 2.56 19.68
CA HIS A 16 1.31 2.03 20.90
C HIS A 16 2.84 2.22 20.94
N PRO A 17 3.33 3.48 20.95
CA PRO A 17 4.76 3.77 20.96
C PRO A 17 5.48 3.27 22.22
N GLU A 18 4.77 3.05 23.33
CA GLU A 18 5.30 2.48 24.57
C GLU A 18 5.75 1.03 24.42
N ILE A 19 5.17 0.27 23.48
CA ILE A 19 5.54 -1.12 23.19
C ILE A 19 6.48 -1.21 21.99
N TYR A 20 6.22 -0.43 20.93
CA TYR A 20 6.91 -0.57 19.64
C TYR A 20 7.96 0.51 19.38
N GLY A 21 8.20 1.38 20.35
CA GLY A 21 9.12 2.50 20.25
C GLY A 21 8.51 3.71 19.53
N PRO A 22 9.30 4.78 19.39
CA PRO A 22 8.86 6.02 18.77
C PRO A 22 8.32 5.83 17.33
N GLN A 23 7.33 6.65 16.97
CA GLN A 23 6.66 6.60 15.66
C GLN A 23 7.59 6.98 14.50
N ASP A 24 8.58 7.83 14.78
CA ASP A 24 9.63 8.29 13.89
C ASP A 24 10.80 7.29 13.79
N SER A 25 10.76 6.18 14.54
CA SER A 25 11.79 5.15 14.39
C SER A 25 11.79 4.58 12.96
N THR A 26 12.99 4.37 12.43
CA THR A 26 13.19 3.88 11.05
C THR A 26 12.45 2.57 10.78
N LEU A 27 12.26 1.74 11.82
CA LEU A 27 11.59 0.46 11.73
C LEU A 27 10.06 0.58 11.69
N ASN A 28 9.48 1.60 12.32
CA ASN A 28 8.05 1.88 12.22
C ASN A 28 7.73 2.56 10.88
N LEU A 29 8.56 3.52 10.46
CA LEU A 29 8.46 4.15 9.14
C LEU A 29 8.55 3.13 7.99
N SER A 30 9.49 2.17 8.07
CA SER A 30 9.61 1.12 7.06
C SER A 30 8.37 0.23 6.99
N ARG A 31 7.75 -0.09 8.14
CA ARG A 31 6.50 -0.86 8.19
C ARG A 31 5.31 -0.08 7.62
N ALA A 32 5.20 1.22 7.87
CA ALA A 32 4.18 2.06 7.24
C ALA A 32 4.33 2.06 5.71
N SER A 33 5.56 2.25 5.21
CA SER A 33 5.84 2.19 3.76
C SER A 33 5.49 0.83 3.17
N MET A 34 5.80 -0.27 3.88
CA MET A 34 5.42 -1.62 3.47
C MET A 34 3.90 -1.80 3.40
N ALA A 35 3.16 -1.30 4.39
CA ALA A 35 1.70 -1.38 4.45
C ALA A 35 1.04 -0.64 3.28
N LYS A 36 1.50 0.57 2.98
CA LYS A 36 1.03 1.35 1.83
C LYS A 36 1.28 0.61 0.51
N VAL A 37 2.51 0.15 0.27
CA VAL A 37 2.88 -0.53 -0.98
C VAL A 37 2.01 -1.77 -1.17
N TYR A 38 1.93 -2.62 -0.16
CA TYR A 38 1.14 -3.84 -0.23
C TYR A 38 -0.36 -3.57 -0.46
N ALA A 39 -0.95 -2.63 0.30
CA ALA A 39 -2.36 -2.29 0.14
C ALA A 39 -2.67 -1.74 -1.27
N SER A 40 -1.81 -0.88 -1.80
CA SER A 40 -1.98 -0.31 -3.15
C SER A 40 -1.87 -1.36 -4.27
N GLU A 41 -0.93 -2.30 -4.16
CA GLU A 41 -0.76 -3.40 -5.12
C GLU A 41 -1.96 -4.34 -5.11
N VAL A 42 -2.44 -4.71 -3.91
CA VAL A 42 -3.62 -5.57 -3.78
C VAL A 42 -4.88 -4.89 -4.32
N ALA A 43 -5.06 -3.59 -4.08
CA ALA A 43 -6.22 -2.84 -4.60
C ALA A 43 -6.25 -2.83 -6.13
N VAL A 44 -5.12 -2.51 -6.77
CA VAL A 44 -5.01 -2.50 -8.23
C VAL A 44 -5.12 -3.90 -8.81
N MET A 45 -4.54 -4.92 -8.17
CA MET A 45 -4.67 -6.31 -8.58
C MET A 45 -6.14 -6.76 -8.58
N ALA A 46 -6.89 -6.45 -7.52
CA ALA A 46 -8.30 -6.80 -7.42
C ALA A 46 -9.14 -6.08 -8.50
N ALA A 47 -8.89 -4.77 -8.72
CA ALA A 47 -9.57 -4.01 -9.76
C ALA A 47 -9.25 -4.52 -11.17
N ASN A 48 -7.99 -4.87 -11.45
CA ASN A 48 -7.59 -5.49 -12.72
C ASN A 48 -8.34 -6.81 -12.96
N ARG A 49 -8.40 -7.67 -11.94
CA ARG A 49 -9.09 -8.96 -12.06
C ARG A 49 -10.59 -8.79 -12.32
N ALA A 50 -11.21 -7.80 -11.68
CA ALA A 50 -12.60 -7.46 -11.94
C ALA A 50 -12.80 -6.94 -13.37
N MET A 51 -11.90 -6.09 -13.89
CA MET A 51 -11.99 -5.59 -15.26
C MET A 51 -11.86 -6.72 -16.29
N GLU A 52 -10.92 -7.65 -16.08
CA GLU A 52 -10.77 -8.85 -16.91
C GLU A 52 -12.05 -9.70 -16.93
N LEU A 53 -12.69 -9.90 -15.77
CA LEU A 53 -13.92 -10.68 -15.64
C LEU A 53 -15.11 -10.02 -16.36
N MET A 54 -15.20 -8.69 -16.35
CA MET A 54 -16.31 -7.94 -16.96
C MET A 54 -16.08 -7.63 -18.45
N GLY A 55 -14.88 -7.87 -18.99
CA GLY A 55 -14.56 -7.62 -20.39
C GLY A 55 -14.79 -6.14 -20.76
N SER A 56 -15.59 -5.88 -21.81
CA SER A 56 -15.91 -4.52 -22.25
C SER A 56 -16.65 -3.70 -21.19
N TYR A 57 -17.49 -4.34 -20.37
CA TYR A 57 -18.21 -3.66 -19.29
C TYR A 57 -17.29 -3.18 -18.17
N GLY A 58 -16.09 -3.75 -18.05
CA GLY A 58 -15.10 -3.27 -17.07
C GLY A 58 -14.50 -1.90 -17.42
N TYR A 59 -14.60 -1.50 -18.69
CA TYR A 59 -14.16 -0.19 -19.19
C TYR A 59 -15.33 0.78 -19.42
N ALA A 60 -16.57 0.29 -19.34
CA ALA A 60 -17.77 1.09 -19.54
C ALA A 60 -18.12 1.88 -18.29
N HIS A 61 -18.62 3.10 -18.46
CA HIS A 61 -18.98 3.99 -17.35
C HIS A 61 -20.21 3.54 -16.54
N ASP A 62 -21.00 2.60 -17.05
CA ASP A 62 -22.28 2.18 -16.46
C ASP A 62 -22.11 1.51 -15.08
N TYR A 63 -20.99 0.82 -14.85
CA TYR A 63 -20.72 0.10 -13.60
C TYR A 63 -19.57 0.70 -12.77
N HIS A 64 -18.98 1.80 -13.25
CA HIS A 64 -17.92 2.57 -12.58
C HIS A 64 -16.67 1.77 -12.19
N LEU A 65 -16.44 0.60 -12.79
CA LEU A 65 -15.29 -0.23 -12.44
C LEU A 65 -13.96 0.44 -12.86
N GLU A 66 -13.96 1.08 -14.02
CA GLU A 66 -12.88 1.89 -14.54
C GLU A 66 -12.56 3.06 -13.61
N LYS A 67 -13.56 3.61 -12.91
CA LYS A 67 -13.35 4.64 -11.89
C LYS A 67 -12.58 4.06 -10.70
N TYR A 68 -13.03 2.94 -10.15
CA TYR A 68 -12.33 2.30 -9.02
C TYR A 68 -10.91 1.90 -9.37
N TRP A 69 -10.65 1.47 -10.60
CA TRP A 69 -9.31 1.19 -11.08
C TRP A 69 -8.43 2.45 -11.13
N ARG A 70 -8.92 3.54 -11.71
CA ARG A 70 -8.19 4.83 -11.77
C ARG A 70 -7.91 5.38 -10.37
N ASP A 71 -8.91 5.37 -9.50
CA ASP A 71 -8.80 5.84 -8.12
C ASP A 71 -7.87 4.94 -7.29
N GLY A 72 -7.83 3.63 -7.56
CA GLY A 72 -6.85 2.73 -6.96
C GLY A 72 -5.43 2.95 -7.48
N LYS A 73 -5.28 3.32 -8.76
CA LYS A 73 -3.99 3.48 -9.42
C LYS A 73 -3.17 4.64 -8.83
N ILE A 74 -3.82 5.73 -8.42
CA ILE A 74 -3.13 6.89 -7.82
C ILE A 74 -2.36 6.50 -6.54
N MET A 75 -2.87 5.53 -5.76
CA MET A 75 -2.24 5.08 -4.53
C MET A 75 -0.85 4.48 -4.75
N GLN A 76 -0.60 3.89 -5.94
CA GLN A 76 0.71 3.36 -6.30
C GLN A 76 1.73 4.44 -6.69
N LEU A 77 1.29 5.66 -6.99
CA LEU A 77 2.12 6.77 -7.46
C LEU A 77 2.32 7.83 -6.38
N TRP A 78 1.34 8.01 -5.50
CA TRP A 78 1.38 9.01 -4.44
C TRP A 78 2.60 8.82 -3.53
N LEU A 79 3.14 9.92 -2.97
CA LEU A 79 4.32 9.91 -2.09
C LEU A 79 5.55 9.19 -2.67
N GLY A 80 5.88 9.41 -3.94
CA GLY A 80 7.09 8.87 -4.58
C GLY A 80 6.98 7.43 -5.10
N GLY A 81 5.77 6.89 -5.12
CA GLY A 81 5.44 5.64 -5.78
C GLY A 81 5.85 4.36 -5.05
N ALA A 82 5.63 3.21 -5.71
CA ALA A 82 5.93 1.89 -5.13
C ALA A 82 7.44 1.64 -4.97
N GLN A 83 8.27 2.18 -5.87
CA GLN A 83 9.72 1.95 -5.82
C GLN A 83 10.38 2.68 -4.64
N LEU A 84 10.00 3.93 -4.38
CA LEU A 84 10.48 4.65 -3.19
C LEU A 84 10.06 3.93 -1.91
N GLY A 85 8.80 3.49 -1.81
CA GLY A 85 8.33 2.75 -0.64
C GLY A 85 9.12 1.46 -0.39
N ARG A 86 9.52 0.73 -1.46
CA ARG A 86 10.39 -0.45 -1.34
C ARG A 86 11.81 -0.08 -0.89
N LEU A 87 12.36 1.03 -1.37
CA LEU A 87 13.66 1.54 -0.91
C LEU A 87 13.64 1.92 0.57
N ASP A 88 12.57 2.57 1.04
CA ASP A 88 12.40 2.94 2.46
C ASP A 88 12.33 1.68 3.35
N VAL A 89 11.68 0.63 2.88
CA VAL A 89 11.68 -0.67 3.55
C VAL A 89 13.10 -1.21 3.67
N ILE A 90 13.86 -1.24 2.57
CA ILE A 90 15.24 -1.73 2.58
C ILE A 90 16.10 -0.92 3.56
N ARG A 91 16.00 0.42 3.52
CA ARG A 91 16.76 1.31 4.42
C ARG A 91 16.45 1.10 5.89
N GLY A 92 15.20 0.76 6.23
CA GLY A 92 14.82 0.50 7.61
C GLY A 92 15.32 -0.83 8.18
N TYR A 93 15.47 -1.86 7.33
CA TYR A 93 15.94 -3.18 7.77
C TYR A 93 17.46 -3.36 7.62
N TYR A 94 18.06 -2.72 6.61
CA TYR A 94 19.49 -2.83 6.30
C TYR A 94 20.15 -1.46 6.42
N PRO A 95 20.52 -1.04 7.64
CA PRO A 95 21.22 0.22 7.83
C PRO A 95 22.60 0.14 7.18
N HIS A 96 22.77 0.84 6.06
CA HIS A 96 24.09 1.05 5.49
C HIS A 96 24.83 2.09 6.34
N LYS A 97 25.91 1.66 6.99
CA LYS A 97 26.94 2.59 7.47
C LYS A 97 27.75 3.00 6.25
N LEU A 98 27.67 4.27 5.89
CA LEU A 98 28.66 4.90 5.00
C LEU A 98 30.00 5.00 5.73
#